data_AF-A0A5C8TY12-F1
#
_entry.id   AF-A0A5C8TY12-F1
#
_cell.length_a   1.000
_cell.length_b   1.000
_cell.length_c   1.000
_cell.angle_alpha   90.00
_cell.angle_beta   90.00
_cell.angle_gamma   90.00
#
_symmetry.space_group_name_H-M   'P 1'
#
loop_
_entity.id
_entity.type
_entity.pdbx_description
1 polymer ?
#
loop_
_entity_poly.entity_id
_entity_poly.type
_entity_poly.pdbx_seq_one_letter_code
_entity_poly.pdbx_strand_id
1 'polypeptide(L)'
;MQMKAAMAEIPGRRLNVPAMPVVSRSVQAAAGIEDPGVTVVERKPDDLDQIAARLSEAFGANESPRRRDLNQAAWCIWEGKRPLAEQPSVLTKLLDHVRGSGRKSSFRRLASVYVTAFRPLGTSANDASLRQVARTLEAIAPAFTGPFSVAAEALRLFDPREAPRVIAGRALQMGSSPSTVLAGVGIQNMASEGGLAEAAFLAGLEQLAADATLSPTERLARISGWGLRGDGKVLFEQHRGPLVDALVMPHGDNPPAKDVIDQYLRFLVGKFGDPRLRQANWSPMRSTATVRRWLTSLSLRQFLDVVDRGAYVAQWRYRRAFWEAVHRRDLISDAWVVFDEVGDDAARRLFKVEAPYARFEAGGRKPIERGHAVLLLKIGKGIVAEWSHNGRCNVWHSATDPSAPQLHQRRYNTDETRISLKSTPEFLRIEITHAGSEGYNWQAKVANEIHALTNIRILESEYRLY
;
A
#
# COMPACT_ATOMS: atom_id res chain seq x y z
N MET A 1 -56.27 14.51 -52.36
CA MET A 1 -57.12 13.68 -51.48
C MET A 1 -56.36 13.40 -50.19
N GLN A 2 -56.97 13.81 -49.07
CA GLN A 2 -56.86 13.20 -47.73
C GLN A 2 -55.47 12.98 -47.12
N MET A 3 -54.85 14.06 -46.62
CA MET A 3 -54.22 14.11 -45.27
C MET A 3 -53.76 15.53 -44.91
N LYS A 4 -54.49 16.56 -45.37
CA LYS A 4 -54.26 17.98 -45.05
C LYS A 4 -55.35 18.60 -44.17
N ALA A 5 -56.23 17.77 -43.60
CA ALA A 5 -57.46 18.23 -42.93
C ALA A 5 -57.67 17.62 -41.52
N ALA A 6 -56.59 17.35 -40.77
CA ALA A 6 -56.70 16.85 -39.39
C ALA A 6 -55.78 17.61 -38.39
N MET A 7 -55.51 18.89 -38.64
CA MET A 7 -54.78 19.77 -37.71
C MET A 7 -55.45 21.13 -37.52
N ALA A 8 -56.75 21.23 -37.79
CA ALA A 8 -57.54 22.43 -37.55
C ALA A 8 -58.70 22.11 -36.62
N GLU A 9 -58.41 21.95 -35.32
CA GLU A 9 -59.35 22.19 -34.20
C GLU A 9 -58.69 21.82 -32.86
N ILE A 10 -57.87 22.73 -32.31
CA ILE A 10 -57.70 22.87 -30.85
C ILE A 10 -57.71 24.37 -30.56
N PRO A 11 -58.69 24.90 -29.80
CA PRO A 11 -58.74 26.31 -29.45
C PRO A 11 -57.63 26.67 -28.46
N GLY A 12 -56.99 27.81 -28.71
CA GLY A 12 -55.83 28.31 -27.99
C GLY A 12 -56.09 28.52 -26.50
N ARG A 13 -55.47 27.68 -25.66
CA ARG A 13 -55.16 28.03 -24.29
C ARG A 13 -53.81 28.75 -24.30
N ARG A 14 -53.84 30.09 -24.29
CA ARG A 14 -52.62 30.89 -24.08
C ARG A 14 -52.04 30.51 -22.71
N LEU A 15 -50.97 29.72 -22.72
CA LEU A 15 -50.10 29.59 -21.56
C LEU A 15 -49.44 30.96 -21.37
N ASN A 16 -49.83 31.64 -20.31
CA ASN A 16 -49.20 32.87 -19.87
C ASN A 16 -47.83 32.49 -19.31
N VAL A 17 -46.83 32.36 -20.18
CA VAL A 17 -45.43 32.14 -19.79
C VAL A 17 -44.97 33.47 -19.17
N PRO A 18 -44.64 33.53 -17.87
CA PRO A 18 -44.09 34.73 -17.29
C PRO A 18 -42.80 35.05 -18.05
N ALA A 19 -42.68 36.29 -18.55
CA ALA A 19 -41.48 36.73 -19.23
C ALA A 19 -40.27 36.44 -18.33
N MET A 20 -39.36 35.58 -18.81
CA MET A 20 -38.11 35.36 -18.12
C MET A 20 -37.37 36.70 -18.07
N PRO A 21 -36.90 37.15 -16.89
CA PRO A 21 -36.07 38.34 -16.83
C PRO A 21 -34.82 38.10 -17.68
N VAL A 22 -34.49 39.07 -18.52
CA VAL A 22 -33.35 39.06 -19.47
C VAL A 22 -32.01 38.84 -18.75
N VAL A 23 -31.98 38.99 -17.43
CA VAL A 23 -30.81 38.85 -16.57
C VAL A 23 -31.18 38.01 -15.36
N SER A 24 -30.38 36.99 -15.05
CA SER A 24 -30.64 36.14 -13.87
C SER A 24 -30.46 36.94 -12.57
N ARG A 25 -31.19 36.57 -11.51
CA ARG A 25 -31.04 37.20 -10.18
C ARG A 25 -29.61 37.13 -9.65
N SER A 26 -28.84 36.11 -10.04
CA SER A 26 -27.42 35.97 -9.69
C SER A 26 -26.55 37.01 -10.39
N VAL A 27 -26.85 37.36 -11.64
CA VAL A 27 -26.13 38.39 -12.39
C VAL A 27 -26.49 39.80 -11.90
N GLN A 28 -27.76 40.03 -11.53
CA GLN A 28 -28.16 41.28 -10.85
C GLN A 28 -27.50 41.44 -9.47
N ALA A 29 -27.39 40.35 -8.71
CA ALA A 29 -26.67 40.37 -7.44
C ALA A 29 -25.17 40.62 -7.62
N ALA A 30 -24.57 40.16 -8.72
CA ALA A 30 -23.16 40.42 -9.03
C ALA A 30 -22.91 41.87 -9.49
N ALA A 31 -23.82 42.46 -10.26
CA ALA A 31 -23.72 43.86 -10.70
C ALA A 31 -23.85 44.87 -9.54
N GLY A 32 -24.46 44.48 -8.42
CA GLY A 32 -24.55 45.30 -7.20
C GLY A 32 -23.30 45.26 -6.31
N ILE A 33 -22.24 44.54 -6.70
CA ILE A 33 -20.99 44.39 -5.93
C ILE A 33 -19.92 45.42 -6.36
N GLU A 34 -20.14 46.16 -7.46
CA GLU A 34 -19.24 47.22 -7.95
C GLU A 34 -19.35 48.55 -7.17
N ASP A 35 -19.48 48.50 -5.85
CA ASP A 35 -19.29 49.70 -5.01
C ASP A 35 -17.85 49.69 -4.45
N PRO A 36 -16.95 50.57 -4.93
CA PRO A 36 -15.55 50.60 -4.51
C PRO A 36 -15.34 51.01 -3.03
N GLY A 37 -16.41 51.40 -2.33
CA GLY A 37 -16.36 51.88 -0.95
C GLY A 37 -16.72 50.86 0.14
N VAL A 38 -17.21 49.66 -0.21
CA VAL A 38 -17.59 48.66 0.80
C VAL A 38 -16.37 47.82 1.16
N THR A 39 -15.79 48.08 2.34
CA THR A 39 -14.90 47.13 3.00
C THR A 39 -15.67 45.83 3.23
N VAL A 40 -15.50 44.86 2.33
CA VAL A 40 -15.97 43.49 2.53
C VAL A 40 -15.20 42.95 3.72
N VAL A 41 -15.81 43.02 4.91
CA VAL A 41 -15.28 42.36 6.10
C VAL A 41 -15.28 40.87 5.79
N GLU A 42 -14.08 40.35 5.51
CA GLU A 42 -13.85 38.94 5.27
C GLU A 42 -14.33 38.17 6.52
N ARG A 43 -15.54 37.59 6.42
CA ARG A 43 -16.11 36.81 7.52
C ARG A 43 -15.27 35.56 7.68
N LYS A 44 -14.39 35.56 8.68
CA LYS A 44 -13.70 34.35 9.11
C LYS A 44 -14.72 33.23 9.32
N PRO A 45 -14.46 32.00 8.84
CA PRO A 45 -15.29 30.84 9.13
C PRO A 45 -15.54 30.74 10.64
N ASP A 46 -16.76 30.38 11.04
CA ASP A 46 -17.07 30.18 12.45
C ASP A 46 -16.22 29.03 13.00
N ASP A 47 -15.62 29.25 14.16
CA ASP A 47 -14.81 28.25 14.87
C ASP A 47 -15.70 27.09 15.37
N LEU A 48 -15.45 25.88 14.88
CA LEU A 48 -16.22 24.67 15.24
C LEU A 48 -16.14 24.36 16.73
N ASP A 49 -15.03 24.69 17.40
CA ASP A 49 -14.88 24.48 18.85
C ASP A 49 -15.82 25.42 19.63
N GLN A 50 -15.97 26.66 19.17
CA GLN A 50 -16.88 27.63 19.79
C GLN A 50 -18.34 27.26 19.54
N ILE A 51 -18.66 26.75 18.35
CA ILE A 51 -20.00 26.23 18.05
C ILE A 51 -20.31 25.02 18.94
N ALA A 52 -19.39 24.07 19.05
CA ALA A 52 -19.54 22.89 19.91
C ALA A 52 -19.77 23.30 21.37
N ALA A 53 -18.99 24.25 21.89
CA ALA A 53 -19.16 24.76 23.26
C ALA A 53 -20.55 25.38 23.50
N ARG A 54 -21.02 26.24 22.58
CA ARG A 54 -22.37 26.83 22.68
C ARG A 54 -23.49 25.79 22.58
N LEU A 55 -23.32 24.78 21.74
CA LEU A 55 -24.27 23.66 21.63
C LEU A 55 -24.31 22.85 22.93
N SER A 56 -23.15 22.51 23.48
CA SER A 56 -23.02 21.81 24.75
C SER A 56 -23.66 22.56 25.92
N GLU A 57 -23.43 23.87 26.01
CA GLU A 57 -24.01 24.73 27.03
C GLU A 57 -25.55 24.78 26.91
N ALA A 58 -26.07 25.10 25.72
CA ALA A 58 -27.51 25.18 25.49
C ALA A 58 -28.21 23.84 25.74
N PHE A 59 -27.68 22.74 25.20
CA PHE A 59 -28.25 21.41 25.44
C PHE A 59 -28.08 20.96 26.89
N GLY A 60 -27.00 21.34 27.57
CA GLY A 60 -26.77 21.07 28.99
C GLY A 60 -27.80 21.78 29.87
N ALA A 61 -28.08 23.05 29.59
CA ALA A 61 -29.10 23.87 30.26
C ALA A 61 -30.55 23.52 29.86
N ASN A 62 -30.73 22.56 28.94
CA ASN A 62 -32.03 22.20 28.36
C ASN A 62 -32.72 23.35 27.59
N GLU A 63 -31.92 24.26 27.05
CA GLU A 63 -32.34 25.38 26.22
C GLU A 63 -32.30 25.01 24.72
N SER A 64 -33.01 25.79 23.89
CA SER A 64 -32.96 25.62 22.43
C SER A 64 -31.74 26.34 21.85
N PRO A 65 -30.79 25.63 21.20
CA PRO A 65 -29.63 26.28 20.62
C PRO A 65 -30.00 27.20 19.46
N ARG A 66 -29.11 28.14 19.12
CA ARG A 66 -29.32 29.07 18.02
C ARG A 66 -29.45 28.30 16.70
N ARG A 67 -30.37 28.73 15.83
CA ARG A 67 -30.57 28.12 14.50
C ARG A 67 -29.28 28.07 13.67
N ARG A 68 -28.41 29.07 13.80
CA ARG A 68 -27.09 29.10 13.13
C ARG A 68 -26.18 27.98 13.62
N ASP A 69 -26.09 27.77 14.94
CA ASP A 69 -25.28 26.71 15.54
C ASP A 69 -25.84 25.33 15.17
N LEU A 70 -27.17 25.14 15.19
CA LEU A 70 -27.83 23.90 14.75
C LEU A 70 -27.55 23.55 13.27
N ASN A 71 -27.32 24.54 12.41
CA ASN A 71 -26.95 24.28 11.01
C ASN A 71 -25.55 23.68 10.88
N GLN A 72 -24.65 23.95 11.83
CA GLN A 72 -23.27 23.47 11.86
C GLN A 72 -23.05 22.28 12.79
N ALA A 73 -24.02 21.98 13.67
CA ALA A 73 -23.90 20.99 14.73
C ALA A 73 -23.42 19.60 14.28
N ALA A 74 -23.78 19.16 13.06
CA ALA A 74 -23.32 17.89 12.54
C ALA A 74 -21.79 17.84 12.41
N TRP A 75 -21.15 18.93 11.97
CA TRP A 75 -19.69 19.00 11.80
C TRP A 75 -18.94 18.97 13.14
N CYS A 76 -19.59 19.40 14.23
CA CYS A 76 -19.03 19.36 15.57
C CYS A 76 -19.10 17.97 16.24
N ILE A 77 -19.67 16.95 15.57
CA ILE A 77 -19.86 15.63 16.20
C ILE A 77 -18.51 14.97 16.50
N TRP A 78 -17.61 14.90 15.52
CA TRP A 78 -16.33 14.19 15.67
C TRP A 78 -15.09 15.07 15.47
N GLU A 79 -15.27 16.32 15.05
CA GLU A 79 -14.18 17.28 14.85
C GLU A 79 -14.10 18.29 15.99
N GLY A 80 -12.89 18.83 16.22
CA GLY A 80 -12.61 19.82 17.25
C GLY A 80 -11.89 19.26 18.48
N LYS A 81 -11.53 20.15 19.42
CA LYS A 81 -10.85 19.83 20.69
C LYS A 81 -11.78 19.19 21.71
N ARG A 82 -13.08 19.47 21.63
CA ARG A 82 -14.13 18.92 22.50
C ARG A 82 -15.34 18.51 21.66
N PRO A 83 -15.21 17.42 20.88
CA PRO A 83 -16.25 16.97 19.97
C PRO A 83 -17.53 16.59 20.74
N LEU A 84 -18.70 16.78 20.12
CA LEU A 84 -19.97 16.45 20.74
C LEU A 84 -20.12 14.93 20.97
N ALA A 85 -19.40 14.10 20.22
CA ALA A 85 -19.35 12.65 20.39
C ALA A 85 -18.83 12.21 21.76
N GLU A 86 -18.01 13.02 22.42
CA GLU A 86 -17.49 12.75 23.78
C GLU A 86 -18.47 13.16 24.88
N GLN A 87 -19.63 13.72 24.52
CA GLN A 87 -20.65 14.19 25.44
C GLN A 87 -21.98 13.46 25.15
N PRO A 88 -22.18 12.24 25.69
CA PRO A 88 -23.29 11.36 25.29
C PRO A 88 -24.69 11.99 25.44
N SER A 89 -24.90 12.79 26.50
CA SER A 89 -26.17 13.48 26.73
C SER A 89 -26.44 14.56 25.68
N VAL A 90 -25.42 15.34 25.33
CA VAL A 90 -25.50 16.40 24.31
C VAL A 90 -25.72 15.81 22.93
N LEU A 91 -24.97 14.75 22.57
CA LEU A 91 -25.16 14.03 21.32
C LEU A 91 -26.59 13.47 21.19
N THR A 92 -27.12 12.88 22.27
CA THR A 92 -28.49 12.36 22.28
C THR A 92 -29.51 13.46 21.99
N LYS A 93 -29.40 14.62 22.68
CA LYS A 93 -30.29 15.77 22.45
C LYS A 93 -30.18 16.32 21.03
N LEU A 94 -28.97 16.37 20.46
CA LEU A 94 -28.78 16.77 19.07
C LEU A 94 -29.46 15.80 18.10
N LEU A 95 -29.31 14.50 18.31
CA LEU A 95 -29.91 13.47 17.45
C LEU A 95 -31.43 13.45 17.57
N ASP A 96 -31.98 13.65 18.76
CA ASP A 96 -33.41 13.82 18.98
C ASP A 96 -33.93 15.08 18.29
N HIS A 97 -33.17 16.19 18.32
CA HIS A 97 -33.51 17.39 17.56
C HIS A 97 -33.54 17.12 16.04
N VAL A 98 -32.55 16.39 15.50
CA VAL A 98 -32.54 16.02 14.08
C VAL A 98 -33.76 15.17 13.74
N ARG A 99 -34.07 14.16 14.55
CA ARG A 99 -35.23 13.27 14.39
C ARG A 99 -36.54 14.05 14.44
N GLY A 100 -36.72 14.92 15.43
CA GLY A 100 -37.93 15.72 15.61
C GLY A 100 -38.11 16.84 14.58
N SER A 101 -37.03 17.30 13.93
CA SER A 101 -37.12 18.41 12.97
C SER A 101 -37.91 18.07 11.70
N GLY A 102 -37.91 16.79 11.26
CA GLY A 102 -38.50 16.36 9.99
C GLY A 102 -37.89 17.01 8.74
N ARG A 103 -36.77 17.75 8.86
CA ARG A 103 -36.19 18.53 7.75
C ARG A 103 -35.18 17.72 6.97
N LYS A 104 -35.41 17.60 5.65
CA LYS A 104 -34.48 16.95 4.70
C LYS A 104 -33.06 17.53 4.76
N SER A 105 -32.91 18.83 5.03
CA SER A 105 -31.60 19.48 5.17
C SER A 105 -30.83 18.99 6.39
N SER A 106 -31.50 18.72 7.51
CA SER A 106 -30.87 18.22 8.75
C SER A 106 -30.39 16.79 8.55
N PHE A 107 -31.24 15.94 7.97
CA PHE A 107 -30.88 14.57 7.57
C PHE A 107 -29.67 14.55 6.63
N ARG A 108 -29.72 15.32 5.53
CA ARG A 108 -28.62 15.36 4.55
C ARG A 108 -27.30 15.79 5.17
N ARG A 109 -27.30 16.80 6.05
CA ARG A 109 -26.07 17.26 6.72
C ARG A 109 -25.50 16.17 7.64
N LEU A 110 -26.33 15.56 8.46
CA LEU A 110 -25.89 14.48 9.35
C LEU A 110 -25.34 13.28 8.55
N ALA A 111 -26.04 12.88 7.47
CA ALA A 111 -25.60 11.80 6.59
C ALA A 111 -24.28 12.15 5.87
N SER A 112 -24.12 13.42 5.47
CA SER A 112 -22.89 13.91 4.83
C SER A 112 -21.70 13.80 5.77
N VAL A 113 -21.84 14.29 7.01
CA VAL A 113 -20.78 14.17 8.03
C VAL A 113 -20.50 12.72 8.37
N TYR A 114 -21.54 11.88 8.48
CA TYR A 114 -21.37 10.45 8.71
C TYR A 114 -20.49 9.80 7.65
N VAL A 115 -20.68 10.10 6.36
CA VAL A 115 -19.87 9.53 5.27
C VAL A 115 -18.44 10.07 5.26
N THR A 116 -18.24 11.37 5.54
CA THR A 116 -16.90 11.99 5.48
C THR A 116 -16.05 11.70 6.70
N ALA A 117 -16.63 11.75 7.90
CA ALA A 117 -15.94 11.54 9.17
C ALA A 117 -16.02 10.08 9.65
N PHE A 118 -16.52 9.16 8.81
CA PHE A 118 -16.64 7.75 9.15
C PHE A 118 -15.30 7.17 9.60
N ARG A 119 -15.32 6.38 10.68
CA ARG A 119 -14.18 5.60 11.15
C ARG A 119 -14.64 4.16 11.41
N PRO A 120 -13.94 3.12 10.93
CA PRO A 120 -14.27 1.74 11.25
C PRO A 120 -14.30 1.49 12.76
N LEU A 121 -15.20 0.61 13.23
CA LEU A 121 -15.34 0.28 14.64
C LEU A 121 -14.07 -0.41 15.18
N GLY A 122 -13.58 -0.01 16.35
CA GLY A 122 -12.24 -0.40 16.81
C GLY A 122 -11.97 -0.35 18.32
N THR A 123 -12.99 -0.35 19.19
CA THR A 123 -12.95 -0.37 20.68
C THR A 123 -12.95 0.98 21.42
N SER A 124 -13.15 2.10 20.71
CA SER A 124 -13.17 3.46 21.31
C SER A 124 -14.58 3.96 21.66
N ALA A 125 -14.70 4.98 22.52
CA ALA A 125 -15.93 5.76 22.73
C ALA A 125 -16.53 6.32 21.41
N ASN A 126 -15.68 6.53 20.39
CA ASN A 126 -16.11 6.88 19.04
C ASN A 126 -16.99 5.81 18.37
N ASP A 127 -16.88 4.54 18.78
CA ASP A 127 -17.73 3.46 18.28
C ASP A 127 -19.19 3.63 18.74
N ALA A 128 -19.39 4.14 19.95
CA ALA A 128 -20.73 4.35 20.51
C ALA A 128 -21.44 5.51 19.81
N SER A 129 -20.76 6.65 19.64
CA SER A 129 -21.31 7.81 18.93
C SER A 129 -21.58 7.49 17.46
N LEU A 130 -20.68 6.77 16.77
CA LEU A 130 -20.90 6.32 15.40
C LEU A 130 -22.15 5.44 15.30
N ARG A 131 -22.29 4.42 16.16
CA ARG A 131 -23.49 3.57 16.18
C ARG A 131 -24.75 4.36 16.47
N GLN A 132 -24.70 5.34 17.37
CA GLN A 132 -25.85 6.16 17.72
C GLN A 132 -26.31 7.05 16.56
N VAL A 133 -25.36 7.70 15.88
CA VAL A 133 -25.62 8.47 14.66
C VAL A 133 -26.16 7.56 13.55
N ALA A 134 -25.53 6.41 13.33
CA ALA A 134 -25.89 5.45 12.29
C ALA A 134 -27.32 4.93 12.48
N ARG A 135 -27.69 4.49 13.70
CA ARG A 135 -29.06 4.08 14.04
C ARG A 135 -30.07 5.20 13.84
N THR A 136 -29.70 6.44 14.17
CA THR A 136 -30.59 7.58 13.99
C THR A 136 -30.81 7.86 12.51
N LEU A 137 -29.76 7.83 11.69
CA LEU A 137 -29.84 7.98 10.25
C LEU A 137 -30.66 6.86 9.60
N GLU A 138 -30.41 5.61 9.99
CA GLU A 138 -31.15 4.43 9.51
C GLU A 138 -32.65 4.54 9.83
N ALA A 139 -33.01 4.93 11.05
CA ALA A 139 -34.40 5.08 11.46
C ALA A 139 -35.16 6.18 10.68
N ILE A 140 -34.47 7.28 10.32
CA ILE A 140 -35.11 8.42 9.65
C ILE A 140 -34.98 8.39 8.12
N ALA A 141 -34.05 7.59 7.55
CA ALA A 141 -33.81 7.53 6.11
C ALA A 141 -35.06 7.21 5.28
N PRO A 142 -35.95 6.27 5.69
CA PRO A 142 -37.17 5.93 4.93
C PRO A 142 -38.15 7.10 4.78
N ALA A 143 -38.10 8.10 5.66
CA ALA A 143 -38.96 9.28 5.60
C ALA A 143 -38.51 10.30 4.55
N PHE A 144 -37.33 10.12 3.93
CA PHE A 144 -36.76 11.05 2.96
C PHE A 144 -36.51 10.38 1.61
N THR A 145 -36.48 11.21 0.56
CA THR A 145 -36.08 10.80 -0.79
C THR A 145 -34.71 11.36 -1.16
N GLY A 146 -33.99 10.68 -2.03
CA GLY A 146 -32.73 11.15 -2.63
C GLY A 146 -31.52 10.26 -2.32
N PRO A 147 -30.30 10.74 -2.64
CA PRO A 147 -29.10 9.90 -2.69
C PRO A 147 -28.82 9.09 -1.44
N PHE A 148 -28.91 9.70 -0.26
CA PHE A 148 -28.62 9.02 1.01
C PHE A 148 -29.67 7.95 1.37
N SER A 149 -30.94 8.15 1.04
CA SER A 149 -31.98 7.14 1.27
C SER A 149 -31.85 5.97 0.29
N VAL A 150 -31.55 6.25 -0.98
CA VAL A 150 -31.24 5.22 -1.99
C VAL A 150 -30.01 4.39 -1.57
N ALA A 151 -28.95 5.07 -1.11
CA ALA A 151 -27.74 4.42 -0.63
C ALA A 151 -27.97 3.62 0.67
N ALA A 152 -28.84 4.09 1.56
CA ALA A 152 -29.21 3.36 2.78
C ALA A 152 -29.77 1.97 2.45
N GLU A 153 -30.63 1.89 1.45
CA GLU A 153 -31.21 0.62 0.98
C GLU A 153 -30.21 -0.19 0.14
N ALA A 154 -29.63 0.42 -0.89
CA ALA A 154 -28.81 -0.30 -1.88
C ALA A 154 -27.43 -0.74 -1.36
N LEU A 155 -26.87 0.00 -0.40
CA LEU A 155 -25.50 -0.18 0.09
C LEU A 155 -25.43 -0.44 1.60
N ARG A 156 -26.59 -0.55 2.27
CA ARG A 156 -26.67 -0.61 3.75
C ARG A 156 -25.92 0.56 4.40
N LEU A 157 -26.01 1.76 3.80
CA LEU A 157 -25.10 2.89 4.07
C LEU A 157 -24.90 3.21 5.56
N PHE A 158 -25.96 3.08 6.36
CA PHE A 158 -25.94 3.40 7.79
C PHE A 158 -25.68 2.21 8.71
N ASP A 159 -25.26 1.06 8.17
CA ASP A 159 -24.68 -0.02 8.95
C ASP A 159 -23.15 0.15 8.98
N PRO A 160 -22.54 0.54 10.12
CA PRO A 160 -21.11 0.82 10.19
C PRO A 160 -20.23 -0.44 10.02
N ARG A 161 -20.79 -1.65 10.08
CA ARG A 161 -20.06 -2.89 9.81
C ARG A 161 -20.23 -3.34 8.38
N GLU A 162 -21.45 -3.28 7.88
CA GLU A 162 -21.80 -3.84 6.57
C GLU A 162 -21.52 -2.85 5.43
N ALA A 163 -21.73 -1.54 5.63
CA ALA A 163 -21.60 -0.55 4.56
C ALA A 163 -20.21 -0.61 3.87
N PRO A 164 -19.07 -0.63 4.60
CA PRO A 164 -17.76 -0.74 3.97
C PRO A 164 -17.62 -2.01 3.13
N ARG A 165 -18.11 -3.16 3.64
CA ARG A 165 -18.00 -4.46 2.97
C ARG A 165 -18.86 -4.53 1.71
N VAL A 166 -20.09 -4.03 1.78
CA VAL A 166 -21.04 -4.01 0.65
C VAL A 166 -20.54 -3.08 -0.45
N ILE A 167 -20.09 -1.87 -0.10
CA ILE A 167 -19.52 -0.91 -1.05
C ILE A 167 -18.28 -1.52 -1.71
N ALA A 168 -17.39 -2.12 -0.93
CA ALA A 168 -16.19 -2.80 -1.45
C ALA A 168 -16.54 -3.93 -2.42
N GLY A 169 -17.47 -4.81 -2.05
CA GLY A 169 -17.87 -5.94 -2.89
C GLY A 169 -18.46 -5.48 -4.22
N ARG A 170 -19.32 -4.45 -4.21
CA ARG A 170 -19.85 -3.84 -5.43
C ARG A 170 -18.76 -3.24 -6.30
N ALA A 171 -17.84 -2.50 -5.70
CA ALA A 171 -16.72 -1.87 -6.39
C ALA A 171 -15.80 -2.92 -7.05
N LEU A 172 -15.49 -4.01 -6.34
CA LEU A 172 -14.68 -5.12 -6.85
C LEU A 172 -15.36 -5.84 -8.02
N GLN A 173 -16.68 -6.07 -7.94
CA GLN A 173 -17.47 -6.67 -9.02
C GLN A 173 -17.47 -5.82 -10.28
N MET A 174 -17.57 -4.49 -10.13
CA MET A 174 -17.59 -3.55 -11.25
C MET A 174 -16.19 -3.18 -11.78
N GLY A 175 -15.12 -3.60 -11.09
CA GLY A 175 -13.76 -3.17 -11.42
C GLY A 175 -13.54 -1.67 -11.25
N SER A 176 -14.20 -1.05 -10.27
CA SER A 176 -14.15 0.40 -9.99
C SER A 176 -13.72 0.71 -8.56
N SER A 177 -13.51 1.98 -8.23
CA SER A 177 -13.21 2.40 -6.84
C SER A 177 -14.46 2.51 -5.97
N PRO A 178 -14.35 2.38 -4.63
CA PRO A 178 -15.46 2.66 -3.70
C PRO A 178 -16.13 4.02 -3.92
N SER A 179 -15.34 5.05 -4.23
CA SER A 179 -15.83 6.39 -4.53
C SER A 179 -16.71 6.43 -5.78
N THR A 180 -16.42 5.59 -6.79
CA THR A 180 -17.24 5.48 -8.01
C THR A 180 -18.61 4.87 -7.69
N VAL A 181 -18.66 3.87 -6.80
CA VAL A 181 -19.92 3.27 -6.33
C VAL A 181 -20.79 4.29 -5.60
N LEU A 182 -20.19 5.07 -4.70
CA LEU A 182 -20.87 6.13 -3.96
C LEU A 182 -21.36 7.25 -4.90
N ALA A 183 -20.56 7.63 -5.89
CA ALA A 183 -20.96 8.60 -6.91
C ALA A 183 -22.15 8.11 -7.75
N GLY A 184 -22.20 6.81 -8.05
CA GLY A 184 -23.28 6.16 -8.80
C GLY A 184 -24.64 6.23 -8.11
N VAL A 185 -24.68 6.28 -6.78
CA VAL A 185 -25.91 6.49 -5.98
C VAL A 185 -26.18 7.96 -5.66
N GLY A 186 -25.43 8.89 -6.27
CA GLY A 186 -25.62 10.34 -6.12
C GLY A 186 -24.91 10.97 -4.92
N ILE A 187 -23.99 10.25 -4.26
CA ILE A 187 -23.11 10.78 -3.20
C ILE A 187 -21.79 11.20 -3.87
N GLN A 188 -21.83 12.34 -4.57
CA GLN A 188 -20.70 12.91 -5.32
C GLN A 188 -19.89 13.92 -4.48
N ASN A 189 -18.62 14.15 -4.84
CA ASN A 189 -17.68 15.14 -4.27
C ASN A 189 -17.27 14.98 -2.79
N MET A 190 -17.98 14.15 -2.01
CA MET A 190 -17.66 13.85 -0.60
C MET A 190 -16.95 12.49 -0.42
N ALA A 191 -16.89 11.70 -1.50
CA ALA A 191 -16.53 10.29 -1.49
C ALA A 191 -15.12 9.97 -2.00
N SER A 192 -14.43 10.90 -2.67
CA SER A 192 -13.12 10.60 -3.27
C SER A 192 -12.04 10.28 -2.24
N GLU A 193 -12.13 10.84 -1.03
CA GLU A 193 -11.20 10.59 0.09
C GLU A 193 -11.92 10.64 1.47
N GLY A 194 -13.25 10.50 1.49
CA GLY A 194 -14.03 10.48 2.73
C GLY A 194 -13.83 9.19 3.53
N GLY A 195 -14.01 9.24 4.84
CA GLY A 195 -13.74 8.13 5.75
C GLY A 195 -14.47 6.82 5.41
N LEU A 196 -15.67 6.89 4.82
CA LEU A 196 -16.40 5.67 4.43
C LEU A 196 -15.81 5.03 3.17
N ALA A 197 -15.33 5.84 2.23
CA ALA A 197 -14.66 5.33 1.03
C ALA A 197 -13.30 4.70 1.39
N GLU A 198 -12.57 5.31 2.33
CA GLU A 198 -11.35 4.76 2.93
C GLU A 198 -11.62 3.43 3.65
N ALA A 199 -12.69 3.36 4.46
CA ALA A 199 -13.10 2.12 5.12
C ALA A 199 -13.49 1.02 4.13
N ALA A 200 -14.21 1.37 3.06
CA ALA A 200 -14.56 0.44 1.99
C ALA A 200 -13.32 -0.01 1.20
N PHE A 201 -12.33 0.86 1.00
CA PHE A 201 -11.06 0.49 0.39
C PHE A 201 -10.35 -0.60 1.19
N LEU A 202 -10.24 -0.43 2.52
CA LEU A 202 -9.66 -1.43 3.42
C LEU A 202 -10.46 -2.74 3.42
N ALA A 203 -11.80 -2.65 3.48
CA ALA A 203 -12.65 -3.84 3.40
C ALA A 203 -12.50 -4.60 2.07
N GLY A 204 -12.22 -3.88 0.97
CA GLY A 204 -11.89 -4.49 -0.32
C GLY A 204 -10.54 -5.19 -0.34
N LEU A 205 -9.52 -4.62 0.32
CA LEU A 205 -8.24 -5.29 0.50
C LEU A 205 -8.38 -6.56 1.34
N GLU A 206 -9.18 -6.54 2.40
CA GLU A 206 -9.49 -7.73 3.20
C GLU A 206 -10.18 -8.81 2.37
N GLN A 207 -11.17 -8.44 1.55
CA GLN A 207 -11.87 -9.37 0.65
C GLN A 207 -10.91 -9.97 -0.38
N LEU A 208 -10.08 -9.15 -1.03
CA LEU A 208 -9.08 -9.62 -1.97
C LEU A 208 -8.06 -10.54 -1.29
N ALA A 209 -7.58 -10.19 -0.10
CA ALA A 209 -6.64 -11.02 0.65
C ALA A 209 -7.23 -12.38 1.03
N ALA A 210 -8.50 -12.43 1.40
CA ALA A 210 -9.21 -13.65 1.80
C ALA A 210 -9.66 -14.53 0.62
N ASP A 211 -9.72 -13.98 -0.60
CA ASP A 211 -10.14 -14.72 -1.78
C ASP A 211 -9.06 -15.71 -2.24
N ALA A 212 -9.20 -16.97 -1.83
CA ALA A 212 -8.30 -18.07 -2.19
C ALA A 212 -8.45 -18.54 -3.66
N THR A 213 -9.47 -18.07 -4.38
CA THR A 213 -9.71 -18.48 -5.78
C THR A 213 -8.85 -17.70 -6.78
N LEU A 214 -8.34 -16.53 -6.39
CA LEU A 214 -7.50 -15.71 -7.25
C LEU A 214 -6.16 -16.38 -7.52
N SER A 215 -5.83 -16.56 -8.79
CA SER A 215 -4.45 -16.90 -9.16
C SER A 215 -3.49 -15.79 -8.74
N PRO A 216 -2.21 -16.10 -8.48
CA PRO A 216 -1.21 -15.08 -8.14
C PRO A 216 -1.15 -13.90 -9.14
N THR A 217 -1.25 -14.17 -10.44
CA THR A 217 -1.23 -13.12 -11.47
C THR A 217 -2.47 -12.23 -11.41
N GLU A 218 -3.66 -12.82 -11.26
CA GLU A 218 -4.90 -12.07 -11.11
C GLU A 218 -4.92 -11.25 -9.82
N ARG A 219 -4.39 -11.80 -8.73
CA ARG A 219 -4.23 -11.08 -7.45
C ARG A 219 -3.38 -9.82 -7.63
N LEU A 220 -2.25 -9.92 -8.31
CA LEU A 220 -1.42 -8.76 -8.63
C LEU A 220 -2.21 -7.72 -9.43
N ALA A 221 -2.90 -8.13 -10.49
CA ALA A 221 -3.69 -7.22 -11.33
C ALA A 221 -4.83 -6.54 -10.56
N ARG A 222 -5.59 -7.31 -9.75
CA ARG A 222 -6.70 -6.81 -8.95
C ARG A 222 -6.24 -5.84 -7.87
N ILE A 223 -5.18 -6.19 -7.13
CA ILE A 223 -4.68 -5.35 -6.04
C ILE A 223 -3.99 -4.09 -6.58
N SER A 224 -3.24 -4.19 -7.68
CA SER A 224 -2.65 -3.00 -8.31
C SER A 224 -3.72 -2.08 -8.91
N GLY A 225 -4.76 -2.62 -9.55
CA GLY A 225 -5.90 -1.83 -10.03
C GLY A 225 -6.74 -1.22 -8.90
N TRP A 226 -6.85 -1.90 -7.77
CA TRP A 226 -7.57 -1.41 -6.58
C TRP A 226 -6.79 -0.33 -5.82
N GLY A 227 -5.49 -0.55 -5.65
CA GLY A 227 -4.61 0.22 -4.79
C GLY A 227 -4.05 1.50 -5.40
N LEU A 228 -4.15 1.67 -6.72
CA LEU A 228 -3.53 2.79 -7.43
C LEU A 228 -4.55 3.78 -8.00
N ARG A 229 -4.16 5.05 -8.02
CA ARG A 229 -4.83 6.13 -8.76
C ARG A 229 -4.46 6.06 -10.25
N GLY A 230 -5.18 6.81 -11.08
CA GLY A 230 -4.88 6.92 -12.52
C GLY A 230 -3.48 7.50 -12.84
N ASP A 231 -2.88 8.25 -11.91
CA ASP A 231 -1.49 8.73 -12.02
C ASP A 231 -0.44 7.70 -11.53
N GLY A 232 -0.89 6.51 -11.14
CA GLY A 232 -0.06 5.42 -10.64
C GLY A 232 0.43 5.57 -9.20
N LYS A 233 -0.02 6.59 -8.44
CA LYS A 233 0.27 6.70 -7.00
C LYS A 233 -0.68 5.81 -6.19
N VAL A 234 -0.27 5.45 -4.98
CA VAL A 234 -1.13 4.73 -4.04
C VAL A 234 -2.34 5.59 -3.68
N LEU A 235 -3.54 5.00 -3.69
CA LEU A 235 -4.79 5.72 -3.44
C LEU A 235 -4.87 6.26 -2.02
N PHE A 236 -4.52 5.45 -1.03
CA PHE A 236 -4.43 5.83 0.38
C PHE A 236 -3.04 5.49 0.91
N GLU A 237 -2.14 6.48 0.91
CA GLU A 237 -0.73 6.28 1.27
C GLU A 237 -0.56 5.76 2.71
N GLN A 238 -1.42 6.19 3.64
CA GLN A 238 -1.46 5.68 5.00
C GLN A 238 -1.78 4.17 5.09
N HIS A 239 -2.40 3.61 4.05
CA HIS A 239 -2.79 2.19 3.95
C HIS A 239 -1.91 1.37 3.00
N ARG A 240 -0.70 1.86 2.72
CA ARG A 240 0.29 1.08 1.94
C ARG A 240 0.58 -0.29 2.55
N GLY A 241 0.58 -0.42 3.88
CA GLY A 241 0.83 -1.68 4.55
C GLY A 241 -0.26 -2.72 4.29
N PRO A 242 -1.54 -2.44 4.59
CA PRO A 242 -2.66 -3.29 4.20
C PRO A 242 -2.65 -3.66 2.71
N LEU A 243 -2.29 -2.72 1.82
CA LEU A 243 -2.21 -2.98 0.38
C LEU A 243 -1.15 -4.03 0.02
N VAL A 244 0.08 -3.87 0.53
CA VAL A 244 1.18 -4.81 0.29
C VAL A 244 0.89 -6.15 0.97
N ASP A 245 0.35 -6.13 2.19
CA ASP A 245 0.03 -7.33 2.95
C ASP A 245 -1.06 -8.16 2.24
N ALA A 246 -2.10 -7.52 1.67
CA ALA A 246 -3.12 -8.21 0.87
C ALA A 246 -2.55 -8.90 -0.38
N LEU A 247 -1.44 -8.38 -0.91
CA LEU A 247 -0.75 -8.95 -2.07
C LEU A 247 0.13 -10.13 -1.69
N VAL A 248 0.92 -9.99 -0.62
CA VAL A 248 2.01 -10.91 -0.29
C VAL A 248 1.60 -12.00 0.70
N MET A 249 0.86 -11.63 1.77
CA MET A 249 0.56 -12.54 2.87
C MET A 249 -0.25 -13.79 2.47
N PRO A 250 -1.17 -13.76 1.48
CA PRO A 250 -1.90 -14.96 1.06
C PRO A 250 -1.01 -16.10 0.56
N HIS A 251 0.23 -15.82 0.16
CA HIS A 251 1.16 -16.84 -0.32
C HIS A 251 1.86 -17.59 0.80
N GLY A 252 1.91 -17.06 2.03
CA GLY A 252 2.49 -17.72 3.20
C GLY A 252 3.80 -18.46 2.92
N ASP A 253 3.78 -19.78 3.14
CA ASP A 253 4.88 -20.72 2.89
C ASP A 253 4.85 -21.36 1.50
N ASN A 254 3.81 -21.09 0.71
CA ASN A 254 3.63 -21.59 -0.65
C ASN A 254 3.80 -20.44 -1.66
N PRO A 255 5.06 -20.03 -1.93
CA PRO A 255 5.31 -18.92 -2.83
C PRO A 255 4.86 -19.24 -4.27
N PRO A 256 4.44 -18.22 -5.05
CA PRO A 256 4.14 -18.39 -6.47
C PRO A 256 5.35 -18.87 -7.28
N ALA A 257 5.11 -19.20 -8.56
CA ALA A 257 6.18 -19.42 -9.51
C ALA A 257 7.12 -18.20 -9.62
N LYS A 258 8.40 -18.46 -9.95
CA LYS A 258 9.48 -17.46 -9.90
C LYS A 258 9.19 -16.24 -10.79
N ASP A 259 8.62 -16.45 -11.96
CA ASP A 259 8.24 -15.40 -12.91
C ASP A 259 7.13 -14.48 -12.36
N VAL A 260 6.21 -15.03 -11.55
CA VAL A 260 5.20 -14.25 -10.86
C VAL A 260 5.80 -13.49 -9.68
N ILE A 261 6.68 -14.09 -8.89
CA ILE A 261 7.43 -13.38 -7.84
C ILE A 261 8.20 -12.20 -8.44
N ASP A 262 8.81 -12.36 -9.61
CA ASP A 262 9.51 -11.28 -10.30
C ASP A 262 8.56 -10.16 -10.77
N GLN A 263 7.31 -10.46 -11.10
CA GLN A 263 6.28 -9.43 -11.34
C GLN A 263 5.90 -8.69 -10.05
N TYR A 264 5.74 -9.42 -8.95
CA TYR A 264 5.45 -8.85 -7.64
C TYR A 264 6.57 -7.93 -7.18
N LEU A 265 7.82 -8.39 -7.24
CA LEU A 265 8.99 -7.62 -6.82
C LEU A 265 9.14 -6.35 -7.66
N ARG A 266 8.92 -6.42 -8.98
CA ARG A 266 8.90 -5.22 -9.85
C ARG A 266 7.88 -4.19 -9.39
N PHE A 267 6.64 -4.62 -9.18
CA PHE A 267 5.59 -3.74 -8.65
C PHE A 267 5.97 -3.15 -7.28
N LEU A 268 6.38 -4.00 -6.34
CA LEU A 268 6.66 -3.62 -4.96
C LEU A 268 7.88 -2.71 -4.83
N VAL A 269 9.00 -3.07 -5.45
CA VAL A 269 10.23 -2.27 -5.42
C VAL A 269 10.06 -1.00 -6.24
N GLY A 270 9.37 -1.05 -7.38
CA GLY A 270 9.08 0.12 -8.20
C GLY A 270 8.23 1.16 -7.46
N LYS A 271 7.31 0.73 -6.59
CA LYS A 271 6.43 1.64 -5.82
C LYS A 271 6.99 2.04 -4.46
N PHE A 272 7.49 1.08 -3.69
CA PHE A 272 7.87 1.29 -2.29
C PHE A 272 9.39 1.36 -2.09
N GLY A 273 10.18 1.06 -3.11
CA GLY A 273 11.63 0.89 -3.01
C GLY A 273 12.02 -0.44 -2.38
N ASP A 274 13.31 -0.77 -2.40
CA ASP A 274 13.80 -2.02 -1.83
C ASP A 274 13.83 -1.95 -0.28
N PRO A 275 13.21 -2.91 0.44
CA PRO A 275 13.19 -2.95 1.91
C PRO A 275 14.57 -3.09 2.56
N ARG A 276 15.58 -3.56 1.82
CA ARG A 276 16.98 -3.65 2.28
C ARG A 276 17.62 -2.26 2.34
N LEU A 277 17.24 -1.37 1.43
CA LEU A 277 17.79 -0.01 1.30
C LEU A 277 16.92 1.07 1.96
N ARG A 278 15.59 0.89 1.97
CA ARG A 278 14.60 1.89 2.41
C ARG A 278 13.64 1.30 3.44
N GLN A 279 14.18 0.84 4.56
CA GLN A 279 13.41 0.16 5.62
C GLN A 279 12.22 0.99 6.14
N ALA A 280 12.35 2.33 6.18
CA ALA A 280 11.29 3.23 6.62
C ALA A 280 10.02 3.16 5.76
N ASN A 281 10.15 2.87 4.46
CA ASN A 281 8.99 2.73 3.56
C ASN A 281 8.18 1.46 3.85
N TRP A 282 8.80 0.47 4.49
CA TRP A 282 8.26 -0.87 4.72
C TRP A 282 7.81 -1.09 6.16
N SER A 283 8.07 -0.17 7.08
CA SER A 283 7.53 -0.24 8.44
C SER A 283 6.10 0.30 8.48
N PRO A 284 5.12 -0.37 9.13
CA PRO A 284 5.18 -1.64 9.86
C PRO A 284 4.57 -2.84 9.09
N MET A 285 4.86 -2.98 7.79
CA MET A 285 4.23 -4.01 6.94
C MET A 285 4.63 -5.42 7.38
N ARG A 286 3.64 -6.31 7.56
CA ARG A 286 3.87 -7.70 8.01
C ARG A 286 4.61 -8.53 6.96
N SER A 287 4.38 -8.21 5.69
CA SER A 287 4.97 -8.85 4.52
C SER A 287 6.46 -8.55 4.29
N THR A 288 7.07 -7.61 5.03
CA THR A 288 8.46 -7.18 4.81
C THR A 288 9.45 -8.34 4.80
N ALA A 289 9.33 -9.28 5.75
CA ALA A 289 10.22 -10.43 5.82
C ALA A 289 10.10 -11.35 4.59
N THR A 290 8.87 -11.61 4.13
CA THR A 290 8.61 -12.41 2.93
C THR A 290 9.20 -11.76 1.68
N VAL A 291 9.03 -10.44 1.52
CA VAL A 291 9.60 -9.73 0.37
C VAL A 291 11.13 -9.73 0.43
N ARG A 292 11.73 -9.57 1.60
CA ARG A 292 13.19 -9.71 1.76
C ARG A 292 13.68 -11.10 1.34
N ARG A 293 12.98 -12.17 1.73
CA ARG A 293 13.30 -13.54 1.31
C ARG A 293 13.21 -13.72 -0.21
N TRP A 294 12.19 -13.14 -0.85
CA TRP A 294 12.09 -13.13 -2.32
C TRP A 294 13.23 -12.37 -2.99
N LEU A 295 13.66 -11.22 -2.43
CA LEU A 295 14.80 -10.46 -2.92
C LEU A 295 16.15 -11.18 -2.73
N THR A 296 16.31 -11.92 -1.63
CA THR A 296 17.45 -12.83 -1.42
C THR A 296 17.49 -13.88 -2.52
N SER A 297 16.34 -14.51 -2.80
CA SER A 297 16.19 -15.52 -3.86
C SER A 297 16.48 -14.94 -5.25
N LEU A 298 16.05 -13.70 -5.51
CA LEU A 298 16.34 -12.97 -6.74
C LEU A 298 17.84 -12.67 -6.88
N SER A 299 18.49 -12.19 -5.81
CA SER A 299 19.91 -11.86 -5.82
C SER A 299 20.77 -13.10 -6.12
N LEU A 300 20.45 -14.24 -5.50
CA LEU A 300 21.11 -15.51 -5.81
C LEU A 300 20.97 -15.88 -7.30
N ARG A 301 19.75 -15.81 -7.86
CA ARG A 301 19.51 -16.08 -9.29
C ARG A 301 20.24 -15.11 -10.21
N GLN A 302 20.25 -13.82 -9.87
CA GLN A 302 20.96 -12.81 -10.65
C GLN A 302 22.43 -13.17 -10.80
N PHE A 303 23.10 -13.51 -9.70
CA PHE A 303 24.48 -13.97 -9.75
C PHE A 303 24.61 -15.25 -10.58
N LEU A 304 23.78 -16.24 -10.29
CA LEU A 304 23.87 -17.56 -10.92
C LEU A 304 23.70 -17.49 -12.44
N ASP A 305 22.70 -16.73 -12.91
CA ASP A 305 22.30 -16.68 -14.33
C ASP A 305 23.15 -15.70 -15.15
N VAL A 306 23.69 -14.64 -14.53
CA VAL A 306 24.62 -13.72 -15.21
C VAL A 306 25.97 -14.40 -15.45
N VAL A 307 26.52 -15.08 -14.45
CA VAL A 307 27.82 -15.74 -14.57
C VAL A 307 27.75 -16.97 -15.49
N ASP A 308 26.59 -17.64 -15.59
CA ASP A 308 26.37 -18.77 -16.51
C ASP A 308 26.67 -18.41 -17.98
N ARG A 309 26.42 -17.15 -18.37
CA ARG A 309 26.65 -16.67 -19.75
C ARG A 309 28.12 -16.40 -20.07
N GLY A 310 28.99 -16.30 -19.06
CA GLY A 310 30.39 -15.91 -19.23
C GLY A 310 31.41 -16.97 -18.81
N ALA A 311 31.03 -17.97 -18.00
CA ALA A 311 31.97 -18.88 -17.35
C ALA A 311 32.32 -20.14 -18.17
N TYR A 312 33.52 -20.68 -17.92
CA TYR A 312 33.92 -22.02 -18.35
C TYR A 312 32.91 -23.05 -17.81
N VAL A 313 32.17 -23.67 -18.73
CA VAL A 313 30.90 -24.39 -18.55
C VAL A 313 30.96 -25.54 -17.51
N ALA A 314 32.13 -26.15 -17.28
CA ALA A 314 32.24 -27.39 -16.50
C ALA A 314 32.15 -27.21 -14.97
N GLN A 315 32.73 -26.15 -14.39
CA GLN A 315 32.74 -25.98 -12.92
C GLN A 315 31.48 -25.29 -12.40
N TRP A 316 30.79 -24.51 -13.24
CA TRP A 316 29.69 -23.68 -12.82
C TRP A 316 28.45 -24.47 -12.38
N ARG A 317 28.13 -25.57 -13.07
CA ARG A 317 27.03 -26.46 -12.70
C ARG A 317 27.10 -26.93 -11.24
N TYR A 318 28.31 -27.18 -10.74
CA TYR A 318 28.54 -27.61 -9.37
C TYR A 318 28.33 -26.47 -8.37
N ARG A 319 28.76 -25.24 -8.71
CA ARG A 319 28.53 -24.05 -7.88
C ARG A 319 27.05 -23.71 -7.80
N ARG A 320 26.34 -23.76 -8.93
CA ARG A 320 24.88 -23.59 -8.99
C ARG A 320 24.18 -24.59 -8.09
N ALA A 321 24.43 -25.89 -8.27
CA ALA A 321 23.82 -26.93 -7.45
C ALA A 321 24.10 -26.76 -5.95
N PHE A 322 25.33 -26.37 -5.59
CA PHE A 322 25.72 -26.11 -4.21
C PHE A 322 24.92 -24.95 -3.60
N TRP A 323 24.97 -23.76 -4.22
CA TRP A 323 24.30 -22.58 -3.65
C TRP A 323 22.77 -22.68 -3.69
N GLU A 324 22.20 -23.35 -4.70
CA GLU A 324 20.77 -23.67 -4.71
C GLU A 324 20.39 -24.66 -3.59
N ALA A 325 21.26 -25.62 -3.24
CA ALA A 325 21.03 -26.49 -2.08
C ALA A 325 21.09 -25.73 -0.75
N VAL A 326 22.09 -24.85 -0.57
CA VAL A 326 22.21 -23.96 0.60
C VAL A 326 20.96 -23.09 0.75
N HIS A 327 20.47 -22.53 -0.36
CA HIS A 327 19.28 -21.68 -0.37
C HIS A 327 17.99 -22.46 -0.05
N ARG A 328 17.83 -23.67 -0.59
CA ARG A 328 16.68 -24.55 -0.27
C ARG A 328 16.59 -24.91 1.20
N ARG A 329 17.71 -24.90 1.93
CA ARG A 329 17.77 -25.10 3.38
C ARG A 329 17.46 -23.83 4.20
N ASP A 330 17.09 -22.72 3.55
CA ASP A 330 16.81 -21.42 4.16
C ASP A 330 17.96 -20.88 5.03
N LEU A 331 19.20 -21.26 4.71
CA LEU A 331 20.40 -20.85 5.48
C LEU A 331 20.90 -19.45 5.11
N ILE A 332 20.42 -18.90 3.99
CA ILE A 332 20.78 -17.57 3.49
C ILE A 332 19.71 -16.59 3.95
N SER A 333 20.05 -15.81 4.98
CA SER A 333 19.15 -14.79 5.54
C SER A 333 19.11 -13.50 4.70
N ASP A 334 20.18 -13.21 3.96
CA ASP A 334 20.27 -12.03 3.09
C ASP A 334 21.28 -12.30 1.96
N ALA A 335 21.04 -11.71 0.79
CA ALA A 335 21.93 -11.80 -0.36
C ALA A 335 22.02 -10.48 -1.11
N TRP A 336 23.20 -10.18 -1.61
CA TRP A 336 23.48 -8.96 -2.38
C TRP A 336 24.53 -9.26 -3.45
N VAL A 337 24.26 -8.89 -4.69
CA VAL A 337 25.19 -9.13 -5.81
C VAL A 337 25.94 -7.86 -6.16
N VAL A 338 27.21 -8.02 -6.49
CA VAL A 338 28.08 -6.99 -7.04
C VAL A 338 28.49 -7.42 -8.44
N PHE A 339 28.21 -6.60 -9.44
CA PHE A 339 28.63 -6.85 -10.82
C PHE A 339 29.69 -5.86 -11.29
N ASP A 340 30.57 -6.30 -12.18
CA ASP A 340 31.35 -5.41 -13.03
C ASP A 340 30.47 -4.79 -14.12
N GLU A 341 31.06 -4.03 -15.04
CA GLU A 341 30.33 -3.37 -16.13
C GLU A 341 29.62 -4.38 -17.05
N VAL A 342 30.26 -5.50 -17.38
CA VAL A 342 29.66 -6.52 -18.26
C VAL A 342 28.53 -7.27 -17.55
N GLY A 343 28.72 -7.59 -16.28
CA GLY A 343 27.68 -8.18 -15.43
C GLY A 343 26.48 -7.25 -15.27
N ASP A 344 26.69 -5.94 -15.09
CA ASP A 344 25.61 -4.92 -15.03
C ASP A 344 24.77 -4.95 -16.31
N ASP A 345 25.41 -4.93 -17.47
CA ASP A 345 24.72 -5.00 -18.77
C ASP A 345 23.94 -6.32 -18.96
N ALA A 346 24.54 -7.45 -18.59
CA ALA A 346 23.89 -8.75 -18.66
C ALA A 346 22.68 -8.83 -17.70
N ALA A 347 22.83 -8.35 -16.47
CA ALA A 347 21.78 -8.29 -15.47
C ALA A 347 20.60 -7.42 -15.93
N ARG A 348 20.88 -6.24 -16.51
CA ARG A 348 19.84 -5.36 -17.07
C ARG A 348 19.02 -6.03 -18.15
N ARG A 349 19.66 -6.81 -19.04
CA ARG A 349 18.98 -7.53 -20.13
C ARG A 349 18.14 -8.70 -19.60
N LEU A 350 18.63 -9.41 -18.59
CA LEU A 350 17.98 -10.58 -18.00
C LEU A 350 16.81 -10.23 -17.07
N PHE A 351 17.05 -9.31 -16.13
CA PHE A 351 16.16 -9.06 -15.00
C PHE A 351 15.42 -7.72 -15.09
N LYS A 352 15.67 -6.92 -16.16
CA LYS A 352 15.01 -5.64 -16.48
C LYS A 352 15.02 -4.63 -15.32
N VAL A 353 16.07 -3.78 -15.26
CA VAL A 353 16.28 -2.48 -14.55
C VAL A 353 15.83 -2.30 -13.07
N GLU A 354 14.82 -2.97 -12.55
CA GLU A 354 14.19 -2.65 -11.26
C GLU A 354 14.71 -3.46 -10.07
N ALA A 355 15.50 -4.51 -10.31
CA ALA A 355 16.09 -5.32 -9.25
C ALA A 355 17.44 -4.72 -8.82
N PRO A 356 17.57 -4.18 -7.60
CA PRO A 356 18.79 -3.49 -7.19
C PRO A 356 19.89 -4.49 -6.79
N TYR A 357 21.09 -4.16 -7.26
CA TYR A 357 22.36 -4.81 -6.97
C TYR A 357 23.44 -3.73 -6.90
N ALA A 358 24.63 -4.09 -6.46
CA ALA A 358 25.78 -3.20 -6.44
C ALA A 358 26.64 -3.31 -7.70
N ARG A 359 27.48 -2.31 -7.90
CA ARG A 359 28.51 -2.33 -8.95
C ARG A 359 29.89 -2.24 -8.35
N PHE A 360 30.86 -2.85 -9.00
CA PHE A 360 32.24 -2.58 -8.65
C PHE A 360 32.60 -1.12 -8.95
N GLU A 361 33.47 -0.56 -8.12
CA GLU A 361 34.17 0.70 -8.39
C GLU A 361 35.67 0.51 -8.41
N ALA A 362 36.37 1.38 -9.13
CA ALA A 362 37.82 1.36 -9.19
C ALA A 362 38.41 1.56 -7.78
N GLY A 363 39.28 0.64 -7.37
CA GLY A 363 39.90 0.65 -6.05
C GLY A 363 40.27 -0.75 -5.59
N GLY A 364 40.99 -0.83 -4.47
CA GLY A 364 41.51 -2.08 -3.93
C GLY A 364 42.82 -2.52 -4.57
N ARG A 365 43.40 -3.59 -4.03
CA ARG A 365 44.74 -4.09 -4.39
C ARG A 365 44.76 -4.94 -5.65
N LYS A 366 43.60 -5.44 -6.11
CA LYS A 366 43.51 -6.30 -7.31
C LYS A 366 42.63 -5.62 -8.37
N PRO A 367 42.99 -5.73 -9.65
CA PRO A 367 42.14 -5.22 -10.71
C PRO A 367 40.82 -6.00 -10.79
N ILE A 368 39.76 -5.30 -11.19
CA ILE A 368 38.48 -5.91 -11.56
C ILE A 368 38.63 -6.40 -12.99
N GLU A 369 38.52 -7.72 -13.20
CA GLU A 369 38.52 -8.32 -14.52
C GLU A 369 37.12 -8.33 -15.11
N ARG A 370 37.07 -8.39 -16.44
CA ARG A 370 35.82 -8.41 -17.20
C ARG A 370 35.01 -9.67 -16.87
N GLY A 371 33.73 -9.48 -16.55
CA GLY A 371 32.81 -10.55 -16.13
C GLY A 371 32.87 -10.85 -14.63
N HIS A 372 33.66 -10.14 -13.83
CA HIS A 372 33.67 -10.34 -12.39
C HIS A 372 32.30 -10.05 -11.78
N ALA A 373 31.84 -11.00 -10.97
CA ALA A 373 30.69 -10.87 -10.11
C ALA A 373 31.02 -11.43 -8.73
N VAL A 374 30.40 -10.86 -7.70
CA VAL A 374 30.47 -11.36 -6.34
C VAL A 374 29.06 -11.47 -5.78
N LEU A 375 28.76 -12.63 -5.20
CA LEU A 375 27.58 -12.85 -4.40
C LEU A 375 27.95 -12.76 -2.93
N LEU A 376 27.44 -11.74 -2.26
CA LEU A 376 27.54 -11.56 -0.81
C LEU A 376 26.33 -12.22 -0.15
N LEU A 377 26.58 -13.06 0.84
CA LEU A 377 25.56 -13.83 1.56
C LEU A 377 25.72 -13.62 3.06
N LYS A 378 24.60 -13.38 3.75
CA LYS A 378 24.54 -13.48 5.22
C LYS A 378 24.04 -14.86 5.61
N ILE A 379 24.93 -15.66 6.21
CA ILE A 379 24.66 -17.04 6.61
C ILE A 379 24.98 -17.18 8.10
N GLY A 380 23.96 -17.48 8.90
CA GLY A 380 24.07 -17.51 10.36
C GLY A 380 24.64 -16.19 10.90
N LYS A 381 25.73 -16.29 11.67
CA LYS A 381 26.43 -15.14 12.24
C LYS A 381 27.47 -14.48 11.30
N GLY A 382 27.76 -15.08 10.15
CA GLY A 382 28.86 -14.67 9.27
C GLY A 382 28.43 -14.05 7.94
N ILE A 383 29.45 -13.65 7.16
CA ILE A 383 29.31 -13.19 5.78
C ILE A 383 30.14 -14.09 4.87
N VAL A 384 29.57 -14.46 3.73
CA VAL A 384 30.25 -15.21 2.67
C VAL A 384 30.28 -14.38 1.40
N ALA A 385 31.46 -14.23 0.78
CA ALA A 385 31.60 -13.63 -0.54
C ALA A 385 32.05 -14.70 -1.54
N GLU A 386 31.12 -15.13 -2.37
CA GLU A 386 31.35 -16.04 -3.48
C GLU A 386 31.74 -15.25 -4.72
N TRP A 387 33.01 -15.36 -5.12
CA TRP A 387 33.50 -14.75 -6.34
C TRP A 387 33.30 -15.67 -7.54
N SER A 388 32.93 -15.08 -8.68
CA SER A 388 32.96 -15.73 -10.00
C SER A 388 34.40 -16.07 -10.44
N HIS A 389 34.65 -16.17 -11.76
CA HIS A 389 35.95 -16.35 -12.44
C HIS A 389 37.22 -16.26 -11.58
N ASN A 390 37.99 -17.36 -11.47
CA ASN A 390 39.27 -17.47 -10.76
C ASN A 390 39.28 -16.95 -9.30
N GLY A 391 38.12 -16.62 -8.76
CA GLY A 391 37.92 -16.11 -7.42
C GLY A 391 37.79 -17.22 -6.38
N ARG A 392 37.98 -16.80 -5.13
CA ARG A 392 37.85 -17.65 -3.94
C ARG A 392 36.47 -17.42 -3.31
N CYS A 393 35.96 -18.43 -2.63
CA CYS A 393 34.89 -18.26 -1.66
C CYS A 393 35.52 -17.75 -0.36
N ASN A 394 35.15 -16.55 0.06
CA ASN A 394 35.66 -15.91 1.28
C ASN A 394 34.60 -16.03 2.38
N VAL A 395 34.99 -16.48 3.57
CA VAL A 395 34.09 -16.67 4.71
C VAL A 395 34.62 -15.89 5.91
N TRP A 396 33.82 -14.93 6.36
CA TRP A 396 34.00 -14.24 7.64
C TRP A 396 33.07 -14.86 8.66
N HIS A 397 33.61 -15.39 9.77
CA HIS A 397 32.81 -16.08 10.79
C HIS A 397 32.01 -15.17 11.71
N SER A 398 32.16 -13.86 11.55
CA SER A 398 31.33 -12.87 12.21
C SER A 398 31.01 -11.72 11.24
N ALA A 399 29.74 -11.35 11.16
CA ALA A 399 29.30 -10.16 10.45
C ALA A 399 29.70 -8.85 11.18
N THR A 400 30.18 -8.94 12.43
CA THR A 400 30.76 -7.81 13.16
C THR A 400 32.25 -7.62 12.90
N ASP A 401 32.87 -8.51 12.13
CA ASP A 401 34.25 -8.34 11.68
C ASP A 401 34.37 -7.04 10.86
N PRO A 402 35.25 -6.09 11.24
CA PRO A 402 35.40 -4.82 10.51
C PRO A 402 35.84 -4.97 9.05
N SER A 403 36.43 -6.12 8.71
CA SER A 403 36.83 -6.45 7.33
C SER A 403 35.78 -7.23 6.55
N ALA A 404 34.67 -7.63 7.19
CA ALA A 404 33.58 -8.27 6.49
C ALA A 404 32.81 -7.23 5.63
N PRO A 405 32.42 -7.59 4.40
CA PRO A 405 31.64 -6.71 3.56
C PRO A 405 30.33 -6.32 4.24
N GLN A 406 30.05 -5.02 4.35
CA GLN A 406 28.73 -4.56 4.75
C GLN A 406 27.76 -4.78 3.59
N LEU A 407 26.61 -5.42 3.83
CA LEU A 407 25.62 -5.65 2.79
C LEU A 407 24.91 -4.37 2.34
N HIS A 408 24.34 -4.43 1.14
CA HIS A 408 23.46 -3.40 0.56
C HIS A 408 24.13 -2.05 0.26
N GLN A 409 25.46 -2.00 0.21
CA GLN A 409 26.15 -0.84 -0.36
C GLN A 409 25.91 -0.81 -1.87
N ARG A 410 25.91 0.39 -2.46
CA ARG A 410 25.72 0.56 -3.91
C ARG A 410 26.97 0.23 -4.71
N ARG A 411 28.13 0.35 -4.08
CA ARG A 411 29.44 0.18 -4.68
C ARG A 411 30.33 -0.60 -3.75
N TYR A 412 31.23 -1.36 -4.31
CA TYR A 412 32.28 -2.07 -3.60
C TYR A 412 33.56 -2.03 -4.43
N ASN A 413 34.70 -2.01 -3.77
CA ASN A 413 35.98 -2.35 -4.38
C ASN A 413 36.38 -3.81 -4.07
N THR A 414 37.52 -4.25 -4.62
CA THR A 414 37.95 -5.65 -4.46
C THR A 414 38.40 -6.00 -3.04
N ASP A 415 38.89 -5.03 -2.26
CA ASP A 415 39.40 -5.26 -0.90
C ASP A 415 38.27 -5.43 0.10
N GLU A 416 37.11 -4.81 -0.14
CA GLU A 416 35.90 -4.96 0.68
C GLU A 416 35.21 -6.30 0.50
N THR A 417 35.49 -6.98 -0.61
CA THR A 417 34.82 -8.23 -1.02
C THR A 417 35.75 -9.44 -0.95
N ARG A 418 37.00 -9.27 -0.51
CA ARG A 418 38.02 -10.33 -0.34
C ARG A 418 38.63 -10.27 1.05
N ILE A 419 39.05 -11.42 1.56
CA ILE A 419 39.84 -11.46 2.78
C ILE A 419 41.22 -10.91 2.47
N SER A 420 41.55 -9.78 3.10
CA SER A 420 42.85 -9.12 2.95
C SER A 420 43.64 -9.04 4.27
N LEU A 421 43.01 -9.45 5.37
CA LEU A 421 43.59 -9.55 6.70
C LEU A 421 43.68 -11.02 7.13
N LYS A 422 44.70 -11.35 7.91
CA LYS A 422 44.83 -12.69 8.51
C LYS A 422 43.77 -12.87 9.61
N SER A 423 43.44 -14.12 9.93
CA SER A 423 42.62 -14.43 11.10
C SER A 423 43.29 -13.95 12.40
N THR A 424 42.47 -13.52 13.36
CA THR A 424 42.88 -13.16 14.72
C THR A 424 42.13 -14.05 15.71
N PRO A 425 42.49 -14.08 17.01
CA PRO A 425 41.72 -14.79 18.02
C PRO A 425 40.25 -14.36 18.07
N GLU A 426 39.94 -13.08 17.78
CA GLU A 426 38.57 -12.57 17.77
C GLU A 426 37.82 -12.87 16.46
N PHE A 427 38.53 -12.88 15.32
CA PHE A 427 37.90 -12.96 14.00
C PHE A 427 38.55 -14.04 13.12
N LEU A 428 37.79 -15.13 12.92
CA LEU A 428 38.15 -16.20 12.00
C LEU A 428 37.71 -15.87 10.57
N ARG A 429 38.67 -15.96 9.64
CA ARG A 429 38.50 -15.70 8.20
C ARG A 429 39.07 -16.87 7.40
N ILE A 430 38.29 -17.40 6.46
CA ILE A 430 38.68 -18.57 5.66
C ILE A 430 38.52 -18.24 4.17
N GLU A 431 39.56 -18.51 3.38
CA GLU A 431 39.52 -18.44 1.93
C GLU A 431 39.55 -19.85 1.32
N ILE A 432 38.60 -20.17 0.45
CA ILE A 432 38.48 -21.49 -0.19
C ILE A 432 38.61 -21.33 -1.70
N THR A 433 39.50 -22.11 -2.30
CA THR A 433 39.63 -22.23 -3.76
C THR A 433 38.62 -23.24 -4.29
N HIS A 434 38.08 -22.99 -5.49
CA HIS A 434 37.10 -23.83 -6.17
C HIS A 434 37.68 -25.11 -6.80
N ALA A 435 38.73 -25.67 -6.20
CA ALA A 435 39.43 -26.84 -6.70
C ALA A 435 38.64 -28.14 -6.42
N GLY A 436 38.67 -29.08 -7.38
CA GLY A 436 38.08 -30.41 -7.21
C GLY A 436 36.55 -30.42 -7.20
N SER A 437 35.90 -29.61 -8.06
CA SER A 437 34.44 -29.53 -8.15
C SER A 437 33.76 -30.87 -8.45
N GLU A 438 34.37 -31.70 -9.31
CA GLU A 438 33.84 -33.02 -9.71
C GLU A 438 33.83 -34.04 -8.56
N GLY A 439 34.80 -33.94 -7.66
CA GLY A 439 34.88 -34.73 -6.43
C GLY A 439 34.25 -34.04 -5.21
N TYR A 440 33.50 -32.96 -5.41
CA TYR A 440 32.80 -32.21 -4.36
C TYR A 440 33.69 -31.65 -3.23
N ASN A 441 34.99 -31.49 -3.48
CA ASN A 441 35.99 -31.18 -2.45
C ASN A 441 35.83 -29.77 -1.86
N TRP A 442 35.72 -28.74 -2.70
CA TRP A 442 35.56 -27.37 -2.20
C TRP A 442 34.16 -27.18 -1.60
N GLN A 443 33.14 -27.84 -2.16
CA GLN A 443 31.78 -27.82 -1.66
C GLN A 443 31.70 -28.35 -0.24
N ALA A 444 32.37 -29.48 0.04
CA ALA A 444 32.46 -30.04 1.38
C ALA A 444 33.14 -29.06 2.37
N LYS A 445 34.20 -28.36 1.94
CA LYS A 445 34.85 -27.33 2.76
C LYS A 445 33.90 -26.17 3.08
N VAL A 446 33.25 -25.61 2.06
CA VAL A 446 32.28 -24.51 2.28
C VAL A 446 31.10 -24.98 3.13
N ALA A 447 30.61 -26.21 2.93
CA ALA A 447 29.55 -26.79 3.77
C ALA A 447 29.97 -26.90 5.24
N ASN A 448 31.23 -27.27 5.52
CA ASN A 448 31.76 -27.30 6.88
C ASN A 448 31.82 -25.90 7.51
N GLU A 449 32.24 -24.89 6.75
CA GLU A 449 32.22 -23.51 7.21
C GLU A 449 30.77 -23.04 7.49
N ILE A 450 29.83 -23.31 6.59
CA ILE A 450 28.40 -22.99 6.80
C ILE A 450 27.86 -23.70 8.05
N HIS A 451 28.23 -24.96 8.28
CA HIS A 451 27.88 -25.69 9.50
C HIS A 451 28.47 -25.01 10.75
N ALA A 452 29.70 -24.51 10.71
CA ALA A 452 30.26 -23.74 11.83
C ALA A 452 29.51 -22.41 12.09
N LEU A 453 28.93 -21.80 11.06
CA LEU A 453 28.15 -20.56 11.18
C LEU A 453 26.71 -20.76 11.66
N THR A 454 26.12 -21.92 11.35
CA THR A 454 24.67 -22.16 11.49
C THR A 454 24.31 -23.34 12.38
N ASN A 455 25.28 -24.21 12.69
CA ASN A 455 25.09 -25.53 13.31
C ASN A 455 24.20 -26.48 12.48
N ILE A 456 24.03 -26.23 11.17
CA ILE A 456 23.23 -27.05 10.26
C ILE A 456 24.14 -27.66 9.18
N ARG A 457 24.05 -28.99 9.00
CA ARG A 457 24.84 -29.71 8.00
C ARG A 457 24.13 -29.76 6.65
N ILE A 458 24.90 -29.52 5.59
CA ILE A 458 24.49 -29.72 4.20
C ILE A 458 25.19 -30.99 3.70
N LEU A 459 24.40 -31.98 3.29
CA LEU A 459 24.90 -33.26 2.81
C LEU A 459 25.26 -33.18 1.32
N GLU A 460 26.27 -33.95 0.90
CA GLU A 460 26.69 -33.99 -0.51
C GLU A 460 25.55 -34.41 -1.44
N SER A 461 24.68 -35.33 -1.01
CA SER A 461 23.50 -35.77 -1.77
C SER A 461 22.55 -34.64 -2.16
N GLU A 462 22.62 -33.49 -1.49
CA GLU A 462 21.73 -32.35 -1.76
C GLU A 462 22.20 -31.47 -2.91
N TYR A 463 23.50 -31.49 -3.22
CA TYR A 463 24.11 -30.71 -4.29
C TYR A 463 24.90 -31.57 -5.30
N ARG A 464 24.84 -32.89 -5.16
CA ARG A 464 25.38 -33.84 -6.12
C ARG A 464 24.59 -33.75 -7.44
N LEU A 465 25.33 -33.67 -8.53
CA LEU A 465 24.79 -33.74 -9.89
C LEU A 465 24.63 -35.22 -10.28
N TYR A 466 23.46 -35.59 -10.79
CA TYR A 466 23.14 -36.93 -11.28
C TYR A 466 23.22 -37.01 -12.79
#